data_AF-A0A2S1LIZ6-F1
#
_entry.id   AF-A0A2S1LIZ6-F1
#
_cell.length_a   1.000
_cell.length_b   1.000
_cell.length_c   1.000
_cell.angle_alpha   90.00
_cell.angle_beta   90.00
_cell.angle_gamma   90.00
#
_symmetry.space_group_name_H-M   'P 1'
#
loop_
_entity.id
_entity.type
_entity.pdbx_description
1 polymer ?
#
loop_
_entity_poly.entity_id
_entity_poly.type
_entity_poly.pdbx_seq_one_letter_code
_entity_poly.pdbx_strand_id
1 'polypeptide(L)'
;MKNLLLTAAAVCFLFGCSREEFIDDTQATATDPTVAGNGDLASRSIGGKVMMQAFYWDVPAGGTWWNTVNAKIPAWKNAGIDAIWLPPATKAQNGGYSMGYDPFDYYDFGSYNQMGSVETRFGSLAEIQTLIATAHTNDISVIADIVINHNSGGASEANPFTGGTTYTNFRDWSKFCVNSS
;
A
#
# COMPACT_ATOMS: atom_id res chain seq x y z
N MET A 1 43.48 63.25 -33.16
CA MET A 1 43.18 62.80 -34.54
C MET A 1 43.31 61.27 -34.60
N LYS A 2 42.24 60.59 -35.05
CA LYS A 2 42.16 59.21 -35.57
C LYS A 2 42.18 58.08 -34.49
N ASN A 3 41.03 57.53 -34.10
CA ASN A 3 40.18 56.49 -34.76
C ASN A 3 40.67 55.06 -34.39
N LEU A 4 39.90 54.28 -33.62
CA LEU A 4 38.76 53.44 -34.03
C LEU A 4 39.22 52.16 -34.77
N LEU A 5 39.10 50.97 -34.17
CA LEU A 5 38.19 49.89 -34.61
C LEU A 5 38.37 48.57 -33.83
N LEU A 6 37.23 47.90 -33.71
CA LEU A 6 36.87 46.62 -33.09
C LEU A 6 37.45 45.40 -33.85
N THR A 7 37.73 44.28 -33.17
CA THR A 7 37.49 42.90 -33.68
C THR A 7 37.62 41.85 -32.59
N ALA A 8 36.71 40.86 -32.62
CA ALA A 8 36.50 39.78 -31.67
C ALA A 8 37.26 38.49 -32.05
N ALA A 9 37.57 37.63 -31.06
CA ALA A 9 37.65 36.18 -31.26
C ALA A 9 37.56 35.43 -29.92
N ALA A 10 36.71 34.41 -29.90
CA ALA A 10 36.37 33.53 -28.79
C ALA A 10 37.53 32.63 -28.33
N VAL A 11 37.61 32.36 -27.03
CA VAL A 11 38.35 31.20 -26.49
C VAL A 11 37.43 30.41 -25.56
N CYS A 12 37.07 29.22 -26.04
CA CYS A 12 36.34 28.19 -25.32
C CYS A 12 37.28 27.41 -24.39
N PHE A 13 36.86 27.32 -23.13
CA PHE A 13 36.73 26.11 -22.30
C PHE A 13 37.94 25.36 -21.70
N LEU A 14 37.75 25.15 -20.38
CA LEU A 14 38.21 24.07 -19.49
C LEU A 14 39.61 24.19 -18.87
N PHE A 15 39.64 24.50 -17.57
CA PHE A 15 40.06 23.59 -16.47
C PHE A 15 39.96 24.36 -15.15
N GLY A 16 38.86 24.19 -14.43
CA GLY A 16 38.66 24.73 -13.09
C GLY A 16 38.52 23.60 -12.08
N CYS A 17 39.63 23.15 -11.50
CA CYS A 17 39.63 22.36 -10.28
C CYS A 17 39.16 23.25 -9.12
N SER A 18 38.14 22.82 -8.38
CA SER A 18 37.95 23.25 -6.99
C SER A 18 37.37 22.10 -6.17
N ARG A 19 38.09 21.90 -5.06
CA ARG A 19 38.09 20.89 -4.00
C ARG A 19 36.70 20.59 -3.41
N GLU A 20 36.39 19.30 -3.19
CA GLU A 20 35.29 18.84 -2.34
C GLU A 20 35.62 19.10 -0.87
N GLU A 21 34.67 19.67 -0.13
CA GLU A 21 34.78 19.93 1.31
C GLU A 21 33.69 19.10 2.01
N PHE A 22 34.10 18.24 2.93
CA PHE A 22 33.23 17.36 3.72
C PHE A 22 32.43 18.20 4.72
N ILE A 23 31.09 18.10 4.69
CA ILE A 23 30.22 18.64 5.75
C ILE A 23 29.89 17.50 6.72
N ASP A 24 30.42 17.64 7.94
CA ASP A 24 30.12 16.86 9.14
C ASP A 24 28.84 17.42 9.78
N ASP A 25 27.75 16.66 9.73
CA ASP A 25 26.43 17.07 10.19
C ASP A 25 26.27 16.78 11.68
N THR A 26 26.84 17.65 12.52
CA THR A 26 26.55 17.70 13.95
C THR A 26 26.07 19.08 14.42
N GLN A 27 24.79 19.11 14.80
CA GLN A 27 24.12 20.00 15.78
C GLN A 27 23.70 21.42 15.36
N ALA A 28 22.38 21.63 15.28
CA ALA A 28 21.73 22.88 15.73
C ALA A 28 20.30 22.59 16.23
N THR A 29 20.13 22.69 17.56
CA THR A 29 18.89 22.58 18.32
C THR A 29 18.14 23.92 18.39
N ALA A 30 16.81 23.90 18.25
CA ALA A 30 15.90 24.97 18.71
C ALA A 30 14.72 24.39 19.49
N THR A 31 14.42 24.95 20.66
CA THR A 31 13.48 24.45 21.68
C THR A 31 12.09 25.12 21.62
N ASP A 32 11.05 24.28 21.46
CA ASP A 32 9.71 24.16 22.11
C ASP A 32 8.82 25.36 22.52
N PRO A 33 7.48 25.20 22.40
CA PRO A 33 6.62 25.35 23.58
C PRO A 33 5.63 24.17 23.84
N THR A 34 5.79 23.57 25.02
CA THR A 34 4.90 22.73 25.85
C THR A 34 3.40 23.10 25.86
N VAL A 35 2.37 22.29 26.15
CA VAL A 35 2.13 20.86 26.55
C VAL A 35 0.59 20.68 26.63
N ALA A 36 0.05 19.50 26.29
CA ALA A 36 -1.00 18.81 27.09
C ALA A 36 -1.36 17.42 26.55
N GLY A 37 -0.93 16.36 27.25
CA GLY A 37 -1.44 15.00 27.05
C GLY A 37 -0.54 13.87 27.56
N ASN A 38 -0.29 13.80 28.88
CA ASN A 38 0.30 12.71 29.69
C ASN A 38 1.16 11.65 28.99
N GLY A 39 2.49 11.79 29.11
CA GLY A 39 3.43 10.70 28.91
C GLY A 39 3.67 9.90 30.19
N ASP A 40 3.57 8.57 30.08
CA ASP A 40 4.62 7.67 30.56
C ASP A 40 4.76 6.44 29.63
N LEU A 41 5.22 6.72 28.40
CA LEU A 41 5.77 5.74 27.44
C LEU A 41 7.31 5.88 27.40
N ALA A 42 7.93 6.12 28.56
CA ALA A 42 9.33 6.52 28.69
C ALA A 42 10.41 5.48 28.26
N SER A 43 10.13 4.61 27.28
CA SER A 43 11.04 3.55 26.82
C SER A 43 11.10 3.31 25.29
N ARG A 44 10.61 4.21 24.43
CA ARG A 44 11.06 4.18 23.01
C ARG A 44 12.49 4.71 22.98
N SER A 45 13.56 3.91 22.88
CA SER A 45 13.91 2.75 22.03
C SER A 45 14.47 1.61 22.92
N ILE A 46 14.49 0.32 22.56
CA ILE A 46 15.27 -0.26 21.44
C ILE A 46 14.59 -1.53 20.86
N GLY A 47 14.38 -1.71 19.54
CA GLY A 47 14.84 -0.95 18.36
C GLY A 47 13.99 -1.19 17.10
N GLY A 48 12.83 -0.51 17.03
CA GLY A 48 12.02 -0.43 15.82
C GLY A 48 10.55 -0.09 16.08
N LYS A 49 9.82 0.26 15.01
CA LYS A 49 8.35 0.30 15.00
C LYS A 49 7.78 -1.12 15.15
N VAL A 50 6.66 -1.27 15.84
CA VAL A 50 5.99 -2.57 16.03
C VAL A 50 4.85 -2.75 15.02
N MET A 51 4.86 -3.88 14.31
CA MET A 51 3.82 -4.28 13.37
C MET A 51 2.97 -5.40 13.96
N MET A 52 1.65 -5.33 13.74
CA MET A 52 0.68 -6.36 14.08
C MET A 52 0.11 -6.99 12.80
N GLN A 53 0.15 -8.32 12.69
CA GLN A 53 -0.66 -9.04 11.71
C GLN A 53 -2.12 -9.03 12.19
N ALA A 54 -2.99 -8.29 11.51
CA ALA A 54 -4.36 -8.02 11.96
C ALA A 54 -5.38 -9.06 11.47
N PHE A 55 -4.92 -10.30 11.28
CA PHE A 55 -5.74 -11.44 10.88
C PHE A 55 -5.04 -12.75 11.26
N TYR A 56 -5.83 -13.82 11.30
CA TYR A 56 -5.35 -15.20 11.40
C TYR A 56 -6.05 -16.04 10.33
N TRP A 57 -5.71 -17.32 10.23
CA TRP A 57 -6.39 -18.20 9.27
C TRP A 57 -7.86 -18.40 9.65
N ASP A 58 -8.77 -18.26 8.67
CA ASP A 58 -10.20 -18.51 8.86
C ASP A 58 -10.89 -17.56 9.86
N VAL A 59 -10.49 -16.28 9.90
CA VAL A 59 -11.23 -15.22 10.62
C VAL A 59 -12.71 -15.24 10.24
N PRO A 60 -13.67 -15.00 11.15
CA PRO A 60 -15.09 -15.16 10.86
C PRO A 60 -15.51 -14.60 9.49
N ALA A 61 -16.11 -15.45 8.65
CA ALA A 61 -16.65 -15.02 7.37
C ALA A 61 -17.89 -14.13 7.57
N GLY A 62 -18.35 -13.51 6.49
CA GLY A 62 -19.56 -12.66 6.50
C GLY A 62 -19.29 -11.16 6.55
N GLY A 63 -18.11 -10.72 6.11
CA GLY A 63 -17.88 -9.30 5.82
C GLY A 63 -17.64 -8.40 7.05
N THR A 64 -17.45 -8.98 8.23
CA THR A 64 -17.38 -8.21 9.49
C THR A 64 -15.96 -7.90 9.96
N TRP A 65 -14.94 -8.40 9.26
CA TRP A 65 -13.57 -8.33 9.74
C TRP A 65 -13.01 -6.92 9.74
N TRP A 66 -13.30 -6.10 8.72
CA TRP A 66 -12.88 -4.69 8.69
C TRP A 66 -13.40 -3.90 9.88
N ASN A 67 -14.67 -4.07 10.24
CA ASN A 67 -15.25 -3.44 11.42
C ASN A 67 -14.65 -3.97 12.73
N THR A 68 -14.35 -5.27 12.78
CA THR A 68 -13.69 -5.91 13.92
C THR A 68 -12.31 -5.31 14.17
N VAL A 69 -11.49 -5.19 13.12
CA VAL A 69 -10.15 -4.57 13.19
C VAL A 69 -10.26 -3.08 13.54
N ASN A 70 -11.20 -2.37 12.91
CA ASN A 70 -11.40 -0.94 13.12
C ASN A 70 -11.68 -0.61 14.60
N ALA A 71 -12.52 -1.40 15.26
CA ALA A 71 -12.84 -1.25 16.67
C ALA A 71 -11.63 -1.47 17.61
N LYS A 72 -10.55 -2.12 17.15
CA LYS A 72 -9.35 -2.39 17.95
C LYS A 72 -8.27 -1.32 17.80
N ILE A 73 -8.33 -0.49 16.76
CA ILE A 73 -7.28 0.49 16.43
C ILE A 73 -6.87 1.36 17.64
N PRO A 74 -7.79 1.99 18.40
CA PRO A 74 -7.38 2.84 19.53
C PRO A 74 -6.65 2.05 20.63
N ALA A 75 -7.12 0.83 20.92
CA ALA A 75 -6.50 -0.02 21.93
C ALA A 75 -5.10 -0.50 21.49
N TRP A 76 -4.92 -0.83 20.22
CA TRP A 76 -3.62 -1.22 19.67
C TRP A 76 -2.63 -0.06 19.65
N LYS A 77 -3.08 1.16 19.36
CA LYS A 77 -2.22 2.34 19.47
C LYS A 77 -1.73 2.53 20.90
N ASN A 78 -2.63 2.46 21.88
CA ASN A 78 -2.29 2.56 23.30
C ASN A 78 -1.32 1.45 23.76
N ALA A 79 -1.39 0.28 23.13
CA ALA A 79 -0.46 -0.83 23.36
C ALA A 79 0.90 -0.66 22.64
N GLY A 80 1.08 0.40 21.84
CA GLY A 80 2.35 0.71 21.17
C GLY A 80 2.50 0.17 19.75
N ILE A 81 1.43 -0.32 19.11
CA ILE A 81 1.45 -0.73 17.70
C ILE A 81 1.59 0.49 16.79
N ASP A 82 2.51 0.40 15.82
CA ASP A 82 2.78 1.46 14.83
C ASP A 82 2.26 1.12 13.42
N ALA A 83 2.05 -0.17 13.12
CA ALA A 83 1.56 -0.62 11.83
C ALA A 83 0.69 -1.87 11.95
N ILE A 84 -0.28 -2.01 11.04
CA ILE A 84 -1.08 -3.22 10.88
C ILE A 84 -0.90 -3.79 9.48
N TRP A 85 -0.77 -5.11 9.40
CA TRP A 85 -0.80 -5.85 8.14
C TRP A 85 -2.18 -6.50 7.98
N LEU A 86 -2.89 -6.07 6.93
CA LEU A 86 -4.21 -6.58 6.58
C LEU A 86 -4.08 -7.77 5.60
N PRO A 87 -5.02 -8.74 5.62
CA PRO A 87 -5.05 -9.81 4.62
C PRO A 87 -5.33 -9.26 3.22
N PRO A 88 -5.16 -10.06 2.14
CA PRO A 88 -5.41 -9.59 0.78
C PRO A 88 -6.85 -9.09 0.64
N ALA A 89 -7.01 -7.82 0.27
CA ALA A 89 -8.29 -7.11 0.34
C ALA A 89 -9.15 -7.24 -0.91
N THR A 90 -8.65 -7.91 -1.95
CA THR A 90 -9.28 -7.99 -3.28
C THR A 90 -10.11 -9.26 -3.43
N LYS A 91 -11.05 -9.26 -4.38
CA LYS A 91 -11.91 -10.40 -4.68
C LYS A 91 -11.05 -11.59 -5.13
N ALA A 92 -11.38 -12.74 -4.56
CA ALA A 92 -10.71 -14.00 -4.77
C ALA A 92 -11.68 -15.06 -5.32
N GLN A 93 -11.15 -16.16 -5.84
CA GLN A 93 -11.94 -17.19 -6.54
C GLN A 93 -13.05 -17.75 -5.66
N ASN A 94 -12.80 -18.00 -4.37
CA ASN A 94 -13.82 -18.50 -3.45
C ASN A 94 -14.71 -17.41 -2.81
N GLY A 95 -14.77 -16.22 -3.41
CA GLY A 95 -15.67 -15.13 -3.03
C GLY A 95 -15.62 -14.77 -1.54
N GLY A 96 -16.80 -14.70 -0.91
CA GLY A 96 -16.96 -14.35 0.52
C GLY A 96 -16.40 -15.37 1.51
N TYR A 97 -15.90 -16.53 1.06
CA TYR A 97 -15.28 -17.55 1.91
C TYR A 97 -13.76 -17.57 1.80
N SER A 98 -13.19 -16.90 0.79
CA SER A 98 -11.74 -16.88 0.55
C SER A 98 -10.98 -16.09 1.61
N MET A 99 -9.75 -16.52 1.93
CA MET A 99 -8.78 -15.75 2.72
C MET A 99 -7.95 -14.76 1.89
N GLY A 100 -8.21 -14.64 0.59
CA GLY A 100 -7.56 -13.71 -0.33
C GLY A 100 -6.32 -14.24 -1.06
N TYR A 101 -5.82 -15.42 -0.67
CA TYR A 101 -4.62 -16.05 -1.27
C TYR A 101 -4.89 -16.82 -2.57
N ASP A 102 -6.11 -16.81 -3.08
CA ASP A 102 -6.55 -17.28 -4.40
C ASP A 102 -7.09 -16.09 -5.21
N PRO A 103 -6.24 -15.07 -5.50
CA PRO A 103 -6.69 -13.81 -6.07
C PRO A 103 -7.37 -14.04 -7.42
N PHE A 104 -8.38 -13.21 -7.71
CA PHE A 104 -9.18 -13.28 -8.94
C PHE A 104 -9.26 -11.92 -9.64
N ASP A 105 -9.76 -10.88 -8.96
CA ASP A 105 -9.85 -9.52 -9.49
C ASP A 105 -9.18 -8.54 -8.53
N TYR A 106 -7.97 -8.11 -8.88
CA TYR A 106 -7.16 -7.17 -8.08
C TYR A 106 -7.79 -5.78 -7.92
N TYR A 107 -8.82 -5.45 -8.70
CA TYR A 107 -9.48 -4.14 -8.66
C TYR A 107 -10.80 -4.17 -7.89
N ASP A 108 -11.32 -5.35 -7.55
CA ASP A 108 -12.54 -5.50 -6.77
C ASP A 108 -12.23 -5.65 -5.28
N PHE A 109 -12.31 -4.55 -4.53
CA PHE A 109 -12.14 -4.53 -3.07
C PHE A 109 -13.44 -4.86 -2.31
N GLY A 110 -14.36 -5.61 -2.94
CA GLY A 110 -15.67 -5.94 -2.37
C GLY A 110 -16.76 -4.97 -2.79
N SER A 111 -16.73 -4.50 -4.04
CA SER A 111 -17.69 -3.55 -4.63
C SER A 111 -18.51 -4.15 -5.77
N TYR A 112 -18.07 -5.27 -6.35
CA TYR A 112 -18.75 -5.90 -7.48
C TYR A 112 -19.27 -7.29 -7.12
N ASN A 113 -20.45 -7.64 -7.62
CA ASN A 113 -20.98 -9.00 -7.48
C ASN A 113 -20.24 -9.95 -8.42
N GLN A 114 -19.24 -10.64 -7.89
CA GLN A 114 -18.36 -11.57 -8.59
C GLN A 114 -18.07 -12.76 -7.66
N MET A 115 -17.86 -13.95 -8.22
CA MET A 115 -17.55 -15.16 -7.43
C MET A 115 -18.57 -15.45 -6.30
N GLY A 116 -19.85 -15.11 -6.54
CA GLY A 116 -20.94 -15.38 -5.61
C GLY A 116 -21.08 -14.40 -4.44
N SER A 117 -20.30 -13.31 -4.39
CA SER A 117 -20.45 -12.28 -3.36
C SER A 117 -20.13 -10.86 -3.88
N VAL A 118 -20.74 -9.85 -3.26
CA VAL A 118 -20.30 -8.45 -3.44
C VAL A 118 -19.07 -8.21 -2.58
N GLU A 119 -19.21 -8.35 -1.27
CA GLU A 119 -18.12 -8.20 -0.32
C GLU A 119 -17.08 -9.32 -0.45
N THR A 120 -15.86 -9.01 -0.03
CA THR A 120 -14.87 -10.05 0.28
C THR A 120 -15.25 -10.77 1.57
N ARG A 121 -14.49 -11.79 1.97
CA ARG A 121 -14.66 -12.39 3.31
C ARG A 121 -14.61 -11.35 4.43
N PHE A 122 -13.80 -10.33 4.24
CA PHE A 122 -13.44 -9.36 5.28
C PHE A 122 -14.39 -8.16 5.34
N GLY A 123 -15.04 -7.82 4.22
CA GLY A 123 -16.01 -6.74 4.10
C GLY A 123 -15.97 -6.05 2.74
N SER A 124 -16.60 -4.89 2.69
CA SER A 124 -16.73 -3.98 1.54
C SER A 124 -15.58 -2.98 1.40
N LEU A 125 -15.51 -2.32 0.24
CA LEU A 125 -14.57 -1.23 -0.02
C LEU A 125 -14.74 -0.06 0.97
N ALA A 126 -15.98 0.28 1.32
CA ALA A 126 -16.26 1.40 2.22
C ALA A 126 -15.75 1.12 3.64
N GLU A 127 -15.87 -0.12 4.11
CA GLU A 127 -15.41 -0.52 5.44
C GLU A 127 -13.89 -0.55 5.54
N ILE A 128 -13.17 -1.06 4.53
CA ILE A 128 -11.70 -1.01 4.55
C ILE A 128 -11.19 0.43 4.43
N GLN A 129 -11.84 1.31 3.66
CA GLN A 129 -11.50 2.74 3.63
C GLN A 129 -11.70 3.40 5.00
N THR A 130 -12.78 3.06 5.70
CA THR A 130 -13.05 3.54 7.06
C THR A 130 -12.01 3.04 8.06
N LEU A 131 -11.61 1.77 7.96
CA LEU A 131 -10.53 1.20 8.76
C LEU A 131 -9.20 1.92 8.51
N ILE A 132 -8.82 2.12 7.24
CA ILE A 132 -7.58 2.80 6.88
C ILE A 132 -7.57 4.24 7.40
N ALA A 133 -8.67 4.98 7.23
CA ALA A 133 -8.79 6.35 7.74
C ALA A 133 -8.66 6.40 9.27
N THR A 134 -9.28 5.44 9.97
CA THR A 134 -9.20 5.34 11.43
C THR A 134 -7.80 4.98 11.90
N ALA A 135 -7.14 4.04 11.24
CA ALA A 135 -5.74 3.68 11.51
C ALA A 135 -4.81 4.89 11.37
N HIS A 136 -4.92 5.63 10.26
CA HIS A 136 -4.11 6.83 10.03
C HIS A 136 -4.40 7.94 11.06
N THR A 137 -5.66 8.14 11.45
CA THR A 137 -6.03 9.11 12.50
C THR A 137 -5.44 8.75 13.87
N ASN A 138 -5.11 7.47 14.11
CA ASN A 138 -4.47 6.98 15.33
C ASN A 138 -2.95 6.77 15.16
N ASP A 139 -2.32 7.37 14.14
CA ASP A 139 -0.89 7.21 13.84
C ASP A 139 -0.46 5.73 13.73
N ILE A 140 -1.30 4.91 13.08
CA ILE A 140 -1.01 3.52 12.70
C ILE A 140 -0.93 3.44 11.18
N SER A 141 0.20 2.94 10.66
CA SER A 141 0.38 2.67 9.22
C SER A 141 -0.35 1.38 8.81
N VAL A 142 -0.87 1.34 7.58
CA VAL A 142 -1.53 0.14 7.04
C VAL A 142 -0.67 -0.48 5.95
N ILE A 143 -0.45 -1.80 6.05
CA ILE A 143 0.31 -2.60 5.09
C ILE A 143 -0.67 -3.52 4.36
N ALA A 144 -0.64 -3.47 3.03
CA ALA A 144 -1.43 -4.36 2.18
C ALA A 144 -0.67 -5.68 1.91
N ASP A 145 -1.38 -6.79 2.01
CA ASP A 145 -0.91 -8.08 1.47
C ASP A 145 -1.11 -8.10 -0.05
N ILE A 146 -0.03 -8.34 -0.81
CA ILE A 146 -0.03 -8.32 -2.28
C ILE A 146 0.35 -9.71 -2.78
N VAL A 147 -0.64 -10.45 -3.27
CA VAL A 147 -0.47 -11.80 -3.81
C VAL A 147 -0.36 -11.72 -5.33
N ILE A 148 0.86 -11.66 -5.87
CA ILE A 148 1.10 -11.53 -7.34
C ILE A 148 1.79 -12.74 -7.96
N ASN A 149 2.04 -13.79 -7.16
CA ASN A 149 2.72 -15.00 -7.62
C ASN A 149 1.85 -15.86 -8.55
N HIS A 150 0.54 -15.84 -8.37
CA HIS A 150 -0.42 -16.64 -9.13
C HIS A 150 -1.75 -15.90 -9.27
N ASN A 151 -2.61 -16.39 -10.15
CA ASN A 151 -3.97 -15.91 -10.34
C ASN A 151 -4.91 -17.12 -10.46
N SER A 152 -6.11 -17.03 -9.89
CA SER A 152 -7.06 -18.14 -9.77
C SER A 152 -8.44 -17.72 -10.26
N GLY A 153 -9.30 -18.67 -10.65
CA GLY A 153 -10.67 -18.37 -11.12
C GLY A 153 -10.80 -17.94 -12.58
N GLY A 154 -9.77 -18.15 -13.41
CA GLY A 154 -9.86 -17.92 -14.86
C GLY A 154 -10.84 -18.88 -15.53
N ALA A 155 -11.57 -18.40 -16.53
CA ALA A 155 -12.38 -19.25 -17.38
C ALA A 155 -11.54 -20.00 -18.43
N SER A 156 -12.13 -21.07 -18.94
CA SER A 156 -11.54 -21.89 -19.99
C SER A 156 -11.40 -21.09 -21.29
N GLU A 157 -10.19 -21.03 -21.84
CA GLU A 157 -9.89 -20.54 -23.17
C GLU A 157 -9.02 -21.53 -23.95
N ALA A 158 -9.12 -21.49 -25.28
CA ALA A 158 -8.33 -22.36 -26.14
C ALA A 158 -6.85 -21.94 -26.11
N ASN A 159 -5.96 -22.90 -25.86
CA ASN A 159 -4.53 -22.69 -25.88
C ASN A 159 -3.93 -23.34 -27.15
N PRO A 160 -3.53 -22.54 -28.16
CA PRO A 160 -3.03 -23.06 -29.43
C PRO A 160 -1.71 -23.82 -29.31
N PHE A 161 -0.98 -23.67 -28.20
CA PHE A 161 0.33 -24.31 -27.98
C PHE A 161 0.23 -25.65 -27.27
N THR A 162 -0.85 -25.91 -26.55
CA THR A 162 -1.08 -27.22 -25.86
C THR A 162 -2.08 -28.09 -26.60
N GLY A 163 -2.81 -27.55 -27.57
CA GLY A 163 -3.87 -28.26 -28.30
C GLY A 163 -5.13 -28.53 -27.47
N GLY A 164 -5.22 -27.95 -26.28
CA GLY A 164 -6.34 -28.07 -25.35
C GLY A 164 -6.81 -26.71 -24.84
N THR A 165 -7.61 -26.72 -23.76
CA THR A 165 -8.04 -25.51 -23.08
C THR A 165 -7.27 -25.28 -21.79
N THR A 166 -7.08 -24.01 -21.43
CA THR A 166 -6.48 -23.58 -20.16
C THR A 166 -7.40 -22.58 -19.46
N TYR A 167 -7.39 -22.57 -18.12
CA TYR A 167 -8.21 -21.68 -17.30
C TYR A 167 -7.54 -20.32 -17.11
N THR A 168 -7.34 -19.60 -18.21
CA THR A 168 -6.52 -18.38 -18.26
C THR A 168 -7.28 -17.14 -18.73
N ASN A 169 -8.58 -17.25 -19.04
CA ASN A 169 -9.41 -16.12 -19.42
C ASN A 169 -10.00 -15.39 -18.20
N PHE A 170 -9.53 -14.18 -17.92
CA PHE A 170 -10.03 -13.31 -16.85
C PHE A 170 -10.86 -12.12 -17.37
N ARG A 171 -11.04 -12.01 -18.70
CA ARG A 171 -11.56 -10.80 -19.36
C ARG A 171 -13.02 -10.51 -19.04
N ASP A 172 -13.83 -11.56 -18.87
CA ASP A 172 -15.28 -11.39 -18.72
C ASP A 172 -15.68 -10.91 -17.31
N TRP A 173 -14.75 -10.98 -16.35
CA TRP A 173 -15.03 -10.63 -14.96
C TRP A 173 -14.25 -9.42 -14.46
N SER A 174 -12.99 -9.22 -14.89
CA SER A 174 -12.22 -8.07 -14.41
C SER A 174 -12.78 -6.78 -15.00
N LYS A 175 -13.42 -5.95 -14.16
CA LYS A 175 -14.03 -4.66 -14.57
C LYS A 175 -13.00 -3.68 -15.16
N PHE A 176 -11.70 -3.92 -14.95
CA PHE A 176 -10.60 -3.16 -15.55
C PHE A 176 -10.65 -3.14 -17.08
N CYS A 177 -11.08 -4.23 -17.73
CA CYS A 177 -11.09 -4.35 -19.19
C CYS A 177 -12.46 -4.10 -19.85
N VAL A 178 -13.53 -3.91 -19.07
CA VAL A 178 -14.92 -3.86 -19.60
C VAL A 178 -15.45 -2.42 -19.76
N ASN A 179 -14.68 -1.41 -19.32
CA ASN A 179 -15.05 0.01 -19.42
C ASN A 179 -14.33 0.76 -20.56
N SER A 180 -13.72 0.06 -21.52
CA SER A 180 -13.05 0.69 -22.67
C SER A 180 -13.89 0.75 -23.96
N SER A 181 -15.22 0.82 -23.85
CA SER A 181 -16.12 1.04 -24.98
C SER A 181 -17.30 1.91 -24.60
#